data_AF-A0A6C0ARR6-F1
#
_entry.id   AF-A0A6C0ARR6-F1
#
_cell.length_a   1.000
_cell.length_b   1.000
_cell.length_c   1.000
_cell.angle_alpha   90.00
_cell.angle_beta   90.00
_cell.angle_gamma   90.00
#
_symmetry.space_group_name_H-M   'P 1'
#
loop_
_entity.id
_entity.type
_entity.pdbx_description
1 polymer ?
#
loop_
_entity_poly.entity_id
_entity_poly.type
_entity_poly.pdbx_seq_one_letter_code
_entity_poly.pdbx_strand_id
1 'polypeptide(L)'
;MDIIRDLQLDSQIYTRKDSFIKNQIKLGIINAPLYATAFVIVLLINYKTDRNIFIAIFSFYFVSSWSYFTHLFAHQPIFRPLGQFHLLHHDETNHDSSVVFLIEALIDFFVFGGFLLIPIGHFVEKLIGFRIFNYYIILMWSIFYLTYHLLNYHFTKPDAHKEHHISSGISNYGPEWMDIYFDTKTEGSIFENLNSGAVNLIIATGLILWLKDTEFDLTKMQIQS
;
A
#
# COMPACT_ATOMS: atom_id res chain seq x y z
N MET A 1 -8.18 -37.82 0.88
CA MET A 1 -8.00 -36.56 0.14
C MET A 1 -8.40 -35.35 0.97
N ASP A 2 -9.28 -35.51 1.97
CA ASP A 2 -9.78 -34.39 2.78
C ASP A 2 -8.74 -33.80 3.75
N ILE A 3 -7.90 -34.62 4.40
CA ILE A 3 -6.92 -34.12 5.38
C ILE A 3 -5.88 -33.15 4.78
N ILE A 4 -5.39 -33.42 3.55
CA ILE A 4 -4.41 -32.53 2.89
C ILE A 4 -5.09 -31.22 2.47
N ARG A 5 -6.34 -31.29 2.03
CA ARG A 5 -7.15 -30.12 1.68
C ARG A 5 -7.46 -29.27 2.92
N ASP A 6 -7.79 -29.90 4.04
CA ASP A 6 -8.07 -29.23 5.31
C ASP A 6 -6.82 -28.55 5.88
N LEU A 7 -5.64 -29.18 5.75
CA LEU A 7 -4.36 -28.57 6.12
C LEU A 7 -3.99 -27.38 5.22
N GLN A 8 -4.35 -27.44 3.92
CA GLN A 8 -4.19 -26.30 3.00
C GLN A 8 -5.13 -25.15 3.35
N LEU A 9 -6.39 -25.43 3.69
CA LEU A 9 -7.36 -24.42 4.11
C LEU A 9 -6.97 -23.77 5.45
N ASP A 10 -6.53 -24.53 6.45
CA ASP A 10 -6.10 -23.99 7.75
C ASP A 10 -4.85 -23.08 7.63
N SER A 11 -4.03 -23.32 6.60
CA SER A 11 -2.87 -22.46 6.29
C SER A 11 -3.24 -21.10 5.70
N GLN A 12 -4.47 -20.94 5.19
CA GLN A 12 -4.96 -19.71 4.56
C GLN A 12 -5.84 -18.84 5.48
N ILE A 13 -6.22 -19.35 6.64
CA ILE A 13 -7.08 -18.63 7.59
C ILE A 13 -6.22 -17.88 8.61
N TYR A 14 -6.55 -16.61 8.81
CA TYR A 14 -6.03 -15.81 9.91
C TYR A 14 -6.73 -16.19 11.21
N THR A 15 -5.94 -16.44 12.26
CA THR A 15 -6.47 -16.61 13.61
C THR A 15 -5.56 -15.97 14.66
N ARG A 16 -6.16 -15.30 15.63
CA ARG A 16 -5.48 -14.76 16.82
C ARG A 16 -4.94 -15.85 17.74
N LYS A 17 -5.38 -17.10 17.58
CA LYS A 17 -4.79 -18.25 18.30
C LYS A 17 -3.38 -18.57 17.81
N ASP A 18 -3.08 -18.24 16.56
CA ASP A 18 -1.74 -18.40 16.02
C ASP A 18 -0.83 -17.28 16.53
N SER A 19 0.44 -17.62 16.80
CA SER A 19 1.43 -16.60 17.15
C SER A 19 1.58 -15.58 16.02
N PHE A 20 1.96 -14.35 16.37
CA PHE A 20 2.28 -13.29 15.40
C PHE A 20 3.20 -13.79 14.27
N ILE A 21 4.29 -14.47 14.62
CA ILE A 21 5.26 -15.02 13.64
C ILE A 21 4.59 -16.03 12.71
N LYS A 22 3.72 -16.90 13.22
CA LYS A 22 3.01 -17.90 12.41
C LYS A 22 2.08 -17.22 11.39
N ASN A 23 1.34 -16.19 11.79
CA ASN A 23 0.49 -15.42 10.87
C ASN A 23 1.32 -14.69 9.80
N GLN A 24 2.48 -14.13 10.17
CA GLN A 24 3.39 -13.51 9.19
C GLN A 24 3.98 -14.54 8.20
N ILE A 25 4.30 -15.75 8.65
CA ILE A 25 4.76 -16.83 7.75
C ILE A 25 3.66 -17.24 6.77
N LYS A 26 2.42 -17.44 7.25
CA LYS A 26 1.27 -17.75 6.37
C LYS A 26 1.09 -16.67 5.30
N LEU A 27 1.05 -15.40 5.71
CA LEU A 27 0.97 -14.26 4.81
C LEU A 27 2.13 -14.26 3.79
N GLY A 28 3.35 -14.49 4.27
CA GLY A 28 4.56 -14.55 3.44
C GLY A 28 4.54 -15.66 2.39
N ILE A 29 4.00 -16.83 2.72
CA ILE A 29 3.86 -17.94 1.76
C ILE A 29 2.83 -17.58 0.69
N ILE A 30 1.68 -17.03 1.09
CA ILE A 30 0.59 -16.66 0.18
C ILE A 30 1.04 -15.55 -0.78
N ASN A 31 1.78 -14.57 -0.28
CA ASN A 31 2.23 -13.38 -1.02
C ASN A 31 3.70 -13.42 -1.45
N ALA A 32 4.31 -14.61 -1.51
CA ALA A 32 5.72 -14.77 -1.84
C ALA A 32 6.12 -14.13 -3.19
N PRO A 33 5.35 -14.29 -4.29
CA PRO A 33 5.62 -13.57 -5.54
C PRO A 33 5.67 -12.05 -5.38
N LEU A 34 4.65 -11.45 -4.73
CA LEU A 34 4.64 -10.01 -4.49
C LEU A 34 5.86 -9.56 -3.69
N TYR A 35 6.19 -10.24 -2.59
CA TYR A 35 7.29 -9.87 -1.71
C TYR A 35 8.65 -10.02 -2.38
N ALA A 36 8.86 -11.08 -3.16
CA ALA A 36 10.06 -11.24 -3.96
C ALA A 36 10.20 -10.12 -5.00
N THR A 37 9.11 -9.77 -5.69
CA THR A 37 9.09 -8.66 -6.66
C THR A 37 9.39 -7.32 -5.99
N ALA A 38 8.74 -7.01 -4.86
CA ALA A 38 8.98 -5.80 -4.10
C ALA A 38 10.44 -5.69 -3.63
N PHE A 39 11.01 -6.78 -3.12
CA PHE A 39 12.41 -6.83 -2.71
C PHE A 39 13.36 -6.51 -3.88
N VAL A 40 13.18 -7.17 -5.04
CA VAL A 40 13.99 -6.92 -6.24
C VAL A 40 13.83 -5.48 -6.73
N ILE A 41 12.62 -4.92 -6.70
CA ILE A 41 12.35 -3.55 -7.12
C ILE A 41 13.01 -2.53 -6.19
N VAL A 42 12.94 -2.73 -4.88
CA VAL A 42 13.62 -1.86 -3.91
C VAL A 42 15.14 -1.86 -4.15
N LEU A 43 15.73 -3.03 -4.41
CA LEU A 43 17.15 -3.14 -4.77
C LEU A 43 17.47 -2.42 -6.09
N LEU A 44 16.63 -2.60 -7.11
CA LEU A 44 16.80 -1.98 -8.43
C LEU A 44 16.70 -0.46 -8.37
N ILE A 45 15.67 0.08 -7.71
CA ILE A 45 15.51 1.52 -7.53
C ILE A 45 16.71 2.08 -6.75
N ASN A 46 17.08 1.45 -5.64
CA ASN A 46 18.25 1.84 -4.86
C ASN A 46 19.53 1.91 -5.71
N TYR A 47 19.77 0.90 -6.56
CA TYR A 47 20.93 0.87 -7.46
C TYR A 47 20.93 2.02 -8.48
N LYS A 48 19.75 2.41 -8.98
CA LYS A 48 19.57 3.43 -10.02
C LYS A 48 19.49 4.86 -9.49
N THR A 49 19.24 5.07 -8.20
CA THR A 49 19.00 6.40 -7.61
C THR A 49 20.06 6.77 -6.57
N ASP A 50 19.84 6.41 -5.31
CA ASP A 50 20.56 7.00 -4.17
C ASP A 50 21.71 6.15 -3.65
N ARG A 51 21.73 4.87 -4.02
CA ARG A 51 22.72 3.86 -3.59
C ARG A 51 22.86 3.72 -2.07
N ASN A 52 21.87 4.16 -1.30
CA ASN A 52 21.78 3.94 0.13
C ASN A 52 20.63 2.97 0.44
N ILE A 53 20.98 1.69 0.62
CA ILE A 53 20.00 0.63 0.81
C ILE A 53 19.20 0.79 2.11
N PHE A 54 19.76 1.41 3.15
CA PHE A 54 19.05 1.66 4.40
C PHE A 54 17.94 2.69 4.20
N ILE A 55 18.22 3.80 3.50
CA ILE A 55 17.20 4.79 3.14
C ILE A 55 16.12 4.15 2.26
N ALA A 56 16.52 3.29 1.31
CA ALA A 56 15.58 2.61 0.43
C ALA A 56 14.61 1.69 1.19
N ILE A 57 15.14 0.82 2.05
CA ILE A 57 14.33 -0.08 2.90
C ILE A 57 13.45 0.72 3.85
N PHE A 58 14.02 1.73 4.52
CA PHE A 58 13.26 2.62 5.41
C PHE A 58 12.11 3.29 4.67
N SER A 59 12.34 3.83 3.47
CA SER A 59 11.31 4.50 2.68
C SER A 59 10.16 3.56 2.33
N PHE A 60 10.45 2.31 1.96
CA PHE A 60 9.43 1.31 1.63
C PHE A 60 8.56 0.97 2.85
N TYR A 61 9.18 0.70 4.00
CA TYR A 61 8.43 0.43 5.23
C TYR A 61 7.67 1.65 5.74
N PHE A 62 8.27 2.84 5.63
CA PHE A 62 7.63 4.08 6.05
C PHE A 62 6.38 4.37 5.20
N VAL A 63 6.48 4.31 3.87
CA VAL A 63 5.35 4.63 2.99
C VAL A 63 4.25 3.57 3.05
N SER A 64 4.59 2.29 3.21
CA SER A 64 3.57 1.25 3.45
C SER A 64 2.86 1.40 4.79
N SER A 65 3.59 1.82 5.83
CA SER A 65 3.00 2.13 7.13
C SER A 65 2.12 3.38 7.06
N TRP A 66 2.56 4.38 6.31
CA TRP A 66 1.81 5.60 6.06
C TRP A 66 0.45 5.29 5.42
N SER A 67 0.39 4.44 4.40
CA SER A 67 -0.87 4.00 3.78
C SER A 67 -1.83 3.40 4.80
N TYR A 68 -1.36 2.48 5.64
CA TYR A 68 -2.16 1.88 6.70
C TYR A 68 -2.73 2.93 7.66
N PHE A 69 -1.86 3.80 8.21
CA PHE A 69 -2.31 4.76 9.22
C PHE A 69 -3.24 5.82 8.64
N THR A 70 -2.94 6.33 7.44
CA THR A 70 -3.81 7.32 6.81
C THR A 70 -5.17 6.73 6.42
N HIS A 71 -5.22 5.47 6.00
CA HIS A 71 -6.49 4.77 5.78
C HIS A 71 -7.26 4.55 7.10
N LEU A 72 -6.60 4.05 8.14
CA LEU A 72 -7.18 3.92 9.48
C LEU A 72 -7.74 5.26 9.98
N PHE A 73 -6.98 6.35 9.81
CA PHE A 73 -7.38 7.69 10.22
C PHE A 73 -8.56 8.22 9.42
N ALA A 74 -8.67 7.92 8.13
CA ALA A 74 -9.82 8.31 7.31
C ALA A 74 -11.16 7.78 7.85
N HIS A 75 -11.13 6.66 8.58
CA HIS A 75 -12.28 6.09 9.26
C HIS A 75 -12.55 6.66 10.66
N GLN A 76 -11.65 7.49 11.21
CA GLN A 76 -11.83 8.08 12.54
C GLN A 76 -12.61 9.40 12.50
N PRO A 77 -13.52 9.65 13.46
CA PRO A 77 -14.35 10.86 13.48
C PRO A 77 -13.57 12.18 13.43
N ILE A 78 -12.37 12.23 14.01
CA ILE A 78 -11.54 13.45 14.07
C ILE A 78 -10.97 13.86 12.71
N PHE A 79 -10.83 12.93 11.76
CA PHE A 79 -10.32 13.21 10.41
C PHE A 79 -11.42 13.30 9.35
N ARG A 80 -12.70 13.36 9.77
CA ARG A 80 -13.87 13.43 8.88
C ARG A 80 -13.78 14.44 7.73
N PRO A 81 -13.18 15.64 7.84
CA PRO A 81 -13.11 16.55 6.69
C PRO A 81 -12.41 15.95 5.46
N LEU A 82 -11.37 15.13 5.65
CA LEU A 82 -10.69 14.40 4.58
C LEU A 82 -11.27 12.99 4.41
N GLY A 83 -11.57 12.33 5.53
CA GLY A 83 -12.13 10.98 5.56
C GLY A 83 -13.51 10.86 4.92
N GLN A 84 -14.31 11.94 4.86
CA GLN A 84 -15.62 11.90 4.19
C GLN A 84 -15.50 11.56 2.71
N PHE A 85 -14.47 12.05 2.02
CA PHE A 85 -14.25 11.71 0.61
C PHE A 85 -13.92 10.23 0.41
N HIS A 86 -13.17 9.64 1.35
CA HIS A 86 -12.94 8.19 1.41
C HIS A 86 -14.24 7.44 1.68
N LEU A 87 -15.03 7.89 2.66
CA LEU A 87 -16.30 7.26 3.02
C LEU A 87 -17.37 7.33 1.91
N LEU A 88 -17.23 8.21 0.91
CA LEU A 88 -18.14 8.22 -0.24
C LEU A 88 -18.07 6.92 -1.05
N HIS A 89 -16.91 6.26 -1.12
CA HIS A 89 -16.78 4.98 -1.83
C HIS A 89 -17.29 3.79 -1.02
N HIS A 90 -17.44 3.94 0.31
CA HIS A 90 -18.05 2.93 1.19
C HIS A 90 -19.56 2.85 1.01
N ASP A 91 -20.16 3.89 0.42
CA ASP A 91 -21.58 3.93 0.14
C ASP A 91 -21.90 3.15 -1.15
N GLU A 92 -22.62 2.04 -0.99
CA GLU A 92 -23.04 1.19 -2.12
C GLU A 92 -23.85 1.96 -3.18
N THR A 93 -24.50 3.07 -2.82
CA THR A 93 -25.25 3.89 -3.79
C THR A 93 -24.36 4.67 -4.75
N ASN A 94 -23.08 4.85 -4.39
CA ASN A 94 -22.11 5.64 -5.15
C ASN A 94 -21.08 4.81 -5.91
N HIS A 95 -21.14 3.47 -5.84
CA HIS A 95 -20.08 2.60 -6.37
C HIS A 95 -19.82 2.75 -7.88
N ASP A 96 -20.85 3.14 -8.65
CA ASP A 96 -20.74 3.35 -10.11
C ASP A 96 -20.44 4.82 -10.50
N SER A 97 -20.26 5.70 -9.52
CA SER A 97 -20.04 7.13 -9.77
C SER A 97 -18.61 7.39 -10.24
N SER A 98 -18.45 7.83 -11.51
CA SER A 98 -17.15 8.26 -12.03
C SER A 98 -16.50 9.38 -11.21
N VAL A 99 -17.31 10.22 -10.56
CA VAL A 99 -16.81 11.31 -9.70
C VAL A 99 -16.22 10.75 -8.42
N VAL A 100 -16.89 9.78 -7.79
CA VAL A 100 -16.35 9.12 -6.59
C VAL A 100 -15.09 8.35 -6.91
N PHE A 101 -15.07 7.63 -8.04
CA PHE A 101 -13.86 6.98 -8.55
C PHE A 101 -12.69 7.96 -8.73
N LEU A 102 -12.93 9.15 -9.32
CA LEU A 102 -11.88 10.16 -9.49
C LEU A 102 -11.39 10.72 -8.15
N ILE A 103 -12.30 10.99 -7.20
CA ILE A 103 -11.95 11.47 -5.87
C ILE A 103 -11.12 10.42 -5.12
N GLU A 104 -11.53 9.16 -5.18
CA GLU A 104 -10.81 8.02 -4.60
C GLU A 104 -9.43 7.91 -5.24
N ALA A 105 -9.31 8.00 -6.57
CA ALA A 105 -8.02 8.01 -7.26
C ALA A 105 -7.07 9.11 -6.77
N LEU A 106 -7.58 10.32 -6.56
CA LEU A 106 -6.77 11.41 -6.05
C LEU A 106 -6.32 11.16 -4.61
N ILE A 107 -7.21 10.68 -3.74
CA ILE A 107 -6.87 10.42 -2.34
C ILE A 107 -5.92 9.22 -2.22
N ASP A 108 -6.17 8.14 -2.96
CA ASP A 108 -5.33 6.96 -3.00
C ASP A 108 -3.92 7.28 -3.49
N PHE A 109 -3.77 8.17 -4.47
CA PHE A 109 -2.46 8.56 -4.96
C PHE A 109 -1.75 9.56 -4.02
N PHE A 110 -2.42 10.67 -3.70
CA PHE A 110 -1.82 11.79 -2.98
C PHE A 110 -1.66 11.52 -1.49
N VAL A 111 -2.70 10.95 -0.86
CA VAL A 111 -2.77 10.75 0.58
C VAL A 111 -2.33 9.34 0.94
N PHE A 112 -3.11 8.30 0.63
CA PHE A 112 -2.83 6.96 1.13
C PHE A 112 -1.56 6.36 0.53
N GLY A 113 -1.37 6.52 -0.78
CA GLY A 113 -0.16 6.13 -1.50
C GLY A 113 1.07 6.96 -1.15
N GLY A 114 0.89 8.10 -0.47
CA GLY A 114 1.97 8.88 0.11
C GLY A 114 2.70 9.81 -0.86
N PHE A 115 2.16 10.15 -2.04
CA PHE A 115 2.85 11.06 -2.96
C PHE A 115 3.16 12.42 -2.33
N LEU A 116 2.29 12.92 -1.43
CA LEU A 116 2.53 14.15 -0.67
C LEU A 116 3.78 14.09 0.23
N LEU A 117 4.29 12.89 0.57
CA LEU A 117 5.53 12.74 1.33
C LEU A 117 6.76 13.18 0.53
N ILE A 118 6.69 13.25 -0.81
CA ILE A 118 7.81 13.73 -1.63
C ILE A 118 8.11 15.21 -1.36
N PRO A 119 7.17 16.17 -1.58
CA PRO A 119 7.44 17.57 -1.28
C PRO A 119 7.63 17.84 0.22
N ILE A 120 6.92 17.13 1.11
CA ILE A 120 7.11 17.25 2.56
C ILE A 120 8.53 16.80 2.94
N GLY A 121 8.99 15.67 2.38
CA GLY A 121 10.34 15.15 2.61
C GLY A 121 11.39 16.14 2.16
N HIS A 122 11.29 16.69 0.94
CA HIS A 122 12.27 17.67 0.43
C HIS A 122 12.39 18.88 1.35
N PHE A 123 11.26 19.37 1.85
CA PHE A 123 11.24 20.47 2.82
C PHE A 123 11.95 20.09 4.13
N VAL A 124 11.66 18.92 4.69
CA VAL A 124 12.30 18.44 5.93
C VAL A 124 13.80 18.21 5.74
N GLU A 125 14.21 17.58 4.64
CA GLU A 125 15.63 17.34 4.30
C GLU A 125 16.41 18.64 4.15
N LYS A 126 15.79 19.68 3.58
CA LYS A 126 16.37 21.03 3.51
C LYS A 126 16.60 21.63 4.91
N LEU A 127 15.71 21.35 5.87
CA LEU A 127 15.84 21.85 7.25
C LEU A 127 16.92 21.12 8.05
N ILE A 128 17.02 19.80 7.90
CA ILE A 128 17.94 18.96 8.71
C ILE A 128 19.29 18.72 8.04
N GLY A 129 19.42 19.01 6.73
CA GLY A 129 20.68 18.96 5.99
C GLY A 129 21.12 17.55 5.57
N PHE A 130 20.26 16.53 5.71
CA PHE A 130 20.54 15.18 5.23
C PHE A 130 19.26 14.51 4.69
N ARG A 131 19.47 13.50 3.85
CA ARG A 131 18.41 12.75 3.17
C ARG A 131 17.82 11.67 4.07
N ILE A 132 16.49 11.58 4.11
CA ILE A 132 15.71 10.59 4.87
C ILE A 132 14.91 9.65 3.96
N PHE A 133 14.56 10.07 2.74
CA PHE A 133 13.72 9.27 1.85
C PHE A 133 14.33 9.02 0.47
N ASN A 134 14.04 7.84 -0.08
CA ASN A 134 14.17 7.55 -1.49
C ASN A 134 12.82 7.85 -2.16
N TYR A 135 12.69 9.05 -2.73
CA TYR A 135 11.45 9.54 -3.33
C TYR A 135 10.93 8.68 -4.50
N TYR A 136 11.82 7.96 -5.19
CA TYR A 136 11.40 7.03 -6.24
C TYR A 136 10.66 5.82 -5.66
N ILE A 137 11.01 5.37 -4.46
CA ILE A 137 10.27 4.30 -3.75
C ILE A 137 8.91 4.81 -3.29
N ILE A 138 8.85 6.04 -2.76
CA ILE A 138 7.57 6.66 -2.38
C ILE A 138 6.66 6.78 -3.60
N LEU A 139 7.16 7.34 -4.71
CA LEU A 139 6.40 7.47 -5.95
C LEU A 139 5.92 6.11 -6.49
N MET A 140 6.81 5.11 -6.48
CA MET A 140 6.47 3.74 -6.88
C MET A 140 5.33 3.18 -6.04
N TRP A 141 5.41 3.36 -4.72
CA TRP A 141 4.36 2.93 -3.79
C TRP A 141 3.05 3.70 -4.01
N SER A 142 3.10 4.99 -4.31
CA SER A 142 1.89 5.78 -4.59
C SER A 142 1.14 5.27 -5.82
N ILE A 143 1.86 4.92 -6.89
CA ILE A 143 1.26 4.32 -8.09
C ILE A 143 0.78 2.89 -7.80
N PHE A 144 1.57 2.10 -7.07
CA PHE A 144 1.18 0.75 -6.66
C PHE A 144 -0.12 0.76 -5.86
N TYR A 145 -0.21 1.57 -4.81
CA TYR A 145 -1.39 1.68 -3.97
C TYR A 145 -2.61 2.07 -4.79
N LEU A 146 -2.51 3.15 -5.58
CA LEU A 146 -3.58 3.61 -6.46
C LEU A 146 -4.07 2.50 -7.39
N THR A 147 -3.16 1.87 -8.11
CA THR A 147 -3.53 0.86 -9.11
C THR A 147 -4.07 -0.41 -8.47
N TYR A 148 -3.52 -0.81 -7.32
CA TYR A 148 -4.00 -1.99 -6.61
C TYR A 148 -5.40 -1.75 -6.03
N HIS A 149 -5.60 -0.60 -5.39
CA HIS A 149 -6.86 -0.23 -4.79
C HIS A 149 -7.96 -0.05 -5.85
N LEU A 150 -7.70 0.70 -6.93
CA LEU A 150 -8.74 0.97 -7.93
C LEU A 150 -8.91 -0.13 -8.98
N LEU A 151 -7.83 -0.75 -9.45
CA LEU A 151 -7.92 -1.74 -10.52
C LEU A 151 -8.05 -3.14 -9.93
N ASN A 152 -7.12 -3.55 -9.07
CA ASN A 152 -7.11 -4.92 -8.59
C ASN A 152 -8.34 -5.20 -7.73
N TYR A 153 -8.77 -4.30 -6.83
CA TYR A 153 -10.00 -4.53 -6.06
C TYR A 153 -11.26 -4.50 -6.92
N HIS A 154 -11.32 -3.65 -7.95
CA HIS A 154 -12.45 -3.64 -8.86
C HIS A 154 -12.60 -4.97 -9.62
N PHE A 155 -11.50 -5.55 -10.11
CA PHE A 155 -11.53 -6.78 -10.92
C PHE A 155 -11.53 -8.06 -10.09
N THR A 156 -10.71 -8.15 -9.04
CA THR A 156 -10.53 -9.38 -8.27
C THR A 156 -11.47 -9.47 -7.07
N LYS A 157 -11.95 -8.33 -6.56
CA LYS A 157 -12.86 -8.20 -5.42
C LYS A 157 -12.43 -9.14 -4.27
N PRO A 158 -11.25 -8.93 -3.67
CA PRO A 158 -10.75 -9.81 -2.62
C PRO A 158 -11.64 -9.72 -1.39
N ASP A 159 -11.79 -10.84 -0.67
CA ASP A 159 -12.74 -10.92 0.44
C ASP A 159 -12.36 -10.01 1.61
N ALA A 160 -11.06 -9.83 1.89
CA ALA A 160 -10.60 -8.92 2.94
C ALA A 160 -11.05 -7.47 2.71
N HIS A 161 -10.98 -6.98 1.47
CA HIS A 161 -11.47 -5.64 1.10
C HIS A 161 -13.00 -5.57 1.15
N LYS A 162 -13.73 -6.59 0.71
CA LYS A 162 -15.20 -6.61 0.87
C LYS A 162 -15.61 -6.55 2.33
N GLU A 163 -14.96 -7.35 3.18
CA GLU A 163 -15.19 -7.35 4.63
C GLU A 163 -14.91 -5.97 5.25
N HIS A 164 -13.90 -5.25 4.75
CA HIS A 164 -13.61 -3.88 5.17
C HIS A 164 -14.81 -2.95 4.91
N HIS A 165 -15.39 -2.96 3.70
CA HIS A 165 -16.60 -2.19 3.37
C HIS A 165 -17.81 -2.62 4.21
N ILE A 166 -18.06 -3.93 4.32
CA ILE A 166 -19.20 -4.49 5.08
C ILE A 166 -19.12 -4.11 6.56
N SER A 167 -17.92 -4.11 7.14
CA SER A 167 -17.69 -3.73 8.54
C SER A 167 -17.65 -2.22 8.76
N SER A 168 -17.95 -1.40 7.74
CA SER A 168 -17.85 0.06 7.79
C SER A 168 -16.45 0.53 8.25
N GLY A 169 -15.40 -0.16 7.78
CA GLY A 169 -14.02 0.21 8.04
C GLY A 169 -13.56 0.03 9.47
N ILE A 170 -14.01 -1.02 10.16
CA ILE A 170 -13.54 -1.36 11.52
C ILE A 170 -12.32 -2.29 11.50
N SER A 171 -12.12 -3.03 10.41
CA SER A 171 -11.05 -4.02 10.23
C SER A 171 -10.52 -4.03 8.79
N ASN A 172 -9.41 -4.72 8.56
CA ASN A 172 -8.79 -4.94 7.24
C ASN A 172 -8.46 -3.63 6.49
N TYR A 173 -7.69 -2.72 7.11
CA TYR A 173 -7.31 -1.46 6.49
C TYR A 173 -6.25 -1.63 5.40
N GLY A 174 -5.44 -2.67 5.48
CA GLY A 174 -4.36 -2.94 4.56
C GLY A 174 -3.17 -1.97 4.67
N PRO A 175 -2.01 -2.31 4.10
CA PRO A 175 -1.69 -3.63 3.56
C PRO A 175 -1.68 -4.70 4.66
N GLU A 176 -2.04 -5.94 4.32
CA GLU A 176 -2.46 -6.96 5.29
C GLU A 176 -1.42 -7.28 6.39
N TRP A 177 -0.11 -7.12 6.13
CA TRP A 177 0.90 -7.27 7.18
C TRP A 177 0.73 -6.26 8.30
N MET A 178 0.31 -5.03 8.00
CA MET A 178 0.01 -3.99 8.97
C MET A 178 -1.22 -4.35 9.80
N ASP A 179 -2.25 -4.92 9.18
CA ASP A 179 -3.43 -5.38 9.93
C ASP A 179 -3.07 -6.47 10.96
N ILE A 180 -2.10 -7.33 10.66
CA ILE A 180 -1.60 -8.32 11.62
C ILE A 180 -0.75 -7.65 12.70
N TYR A 181 0.10 -6.67 12.36
CA TYR A 181 0.91 -5.94 13.35
C TYR A 181 0.06 -5.20 14.38
N PHE A 182 -1.08 -4.65 13.95
CA PHE A 182 -1.95 -3.82 14.79
C PHE A 182 -3.24 -4.53 15.22
N ASP A 183 -3.36 -5.83 14.97
CA ASP A 183 -4.51 -6.68 15.31
C ASP A 183 -5.87 -6.18 14.76
N THR A 184 -5.85 -5.55 13.58
CA THR A 184 -7.03 -5.06 12.85
C THR A 184 -7.50 -6.01 11.75
N LYS A 185 -6.85 -7.18 11.57
CA LYS A 185 -7.30 -8.25 10.66
C LYS A 185 -8.51 -8.99 11.25
N THR A 186 -9.53 -9.26 10.43
CA THR A 186 -10.74 -9.99 10.84
C THR A 186 -10.45 -11.45 11.22
N GLU A 187 -10.84 -11.89 12.42
CA GLU A 187 -10.69 -13.29 12.87
C GLU A 187 -11.43 -14.27 11.95
N GLY A 188 -10.77 -15.35 11.54
CA GLY A 188 -11.37 -16.38 10.70
C GLY A 188 -11.45 -16.01 9.21
N SER A 189 -11.05 -14.79 8.83
CA SER A 189 -10.97 -14.40 7.43
C SER A 189 -9.76 -15.05 6.74
N ILE A 190 -9.87 -15.22 5.42
CA ILE A 190 -8.76 -15.69 4.61
C ILE A 190 -7.71 -14.58 4.46
N PHE A 191 -6.43 -14.94 4.39
CA PHE A 191 -5.39 -14.03 3.96
C PHE A 191 -5.64 -13.59 2.52
N GLU A 192 -5.38 -12.33 2.25
CA GLU A 192 -5.51 -11.75 0.94
C GLU A 192 -4.36 -12.19 0.02
N ASN A 193 -4.71 -12.63 -1.18
CA ASN A 193 -3.75 -12.92 -2.24
C ASN A 193 -3.47 -11.65 -3.06
N LEU A 194 -2.39 -10.96 -2.69
CA LEU A 194 -1.91 -9.71 -3.27
C LEU A 194 -0.96 -9.91 -4.47
N ASN A 195 -0.77 -11.14 -4.95
CA ASN A 195 0.25 -11.43 -5.96
C ASN A 195 0.02 -10.75 -7.31
N SER A 196 -1.23 -10.40 -7.65
CA SER A 196 -1.54 -9.60 -8.83
C SER A 196 -0.86 -8.22 -8.78
N GLY A 197 -0.59 -7.70 -7.58
CA GLY A 197 0.13 -6.46 -7.34
C GLY A 197 1.59 -6.49 -7.80
N ALA A 198 2.19 -7.66 -8.02
CA ALA A 198 3.54 -7.75 -8.58
C ALA A 198 3.62 -7.11 -9.98
N VAL A 199 2.56 -7.25 -10.78
CA VAL A 199 2.47 -6.62 -12.11
C VAL A 199 2.42 -5.10 -11.97
N ASN A 200 1.63 -4.59 -11.02
CA ASN A 200 1.52 -3.15 -10.74
C ASN A 200 2.89 -2.57 -10.34
N LEU A 201 3.62 -3.24 -9.45
CA LEU A 201 4.97 -2.82 -9.04
C LEU A 201 5.94 -2.76 -10.23
N ILE A 202 5.93 -3.77 -11.11
CA ILE A 202 6.80 -3.84 -12.29
C ILE A 202 6.50 -2.68 -13.25
N ILE A 203 5.22 -2.47 -13.58
CA ILE A 203 4.80 -1.39 -14.49
C ILE A 203 5.12 -0.02 -13.91
N ALA A 204 4.77 0.22 -12.63
CA ALA A 204 5.07 1.47 -11.94
C ALA A 204 6.57 1.77 -11.93
N THR A 205 7.38 0.78 -11.59
CA THR A 205 8.85 0.92 -11.56
C THR A 205 9.42 1.21 -12.95
N GLY A 206 8.95 0.49 -13.98
CA GLY A 206 9.36 0.72 -15.37
C GLY A 206 9.06 2.15 -15.84
N LEU A 207 7.84 2.64 -15.58
CA LEU A 207 7.43 4.00 -15.89
C LEU A 207 8.30 5.04 -15.18
N ILE A 208 8.50 4.88 -13.87
CA ILE A 208 9.29 5.81 -13.04
C ILE A 208 10.74 5.86 -13.51
N LEU A 209 11.36 4.71 -13.75
CA LEU A 209 12.76 4.66 -14.20
C LEU A 209 12.92 5.13 -15.65
N TRP A 210 11.88 5.07 -16.48
CA TRP A 210 11.88 5.62 -17.83
C TRP A 210 11.79 7.15 -17.84
N LEU A 211 11.00 7.73 -16.94
CA LEU A 211 10.87 9.19 -16.78
C LEU A 211 11.98 9.82 -15.94
N LYS A 212 12.75 9.00 -15.21
CA LYS A 212 13.88 9.45 -14.39
C LYS A 212 14.83 10.31 -15.21
N ASP A 213 15.26 11.41 -14.61
CA ASP A 213 16.15 12.41 -15.21
C ASP A 213 15.62 13.18 -16.42
N THR A 214 14.34 13.03 -16.76
CA THR A 214 13.66 13.88 -17.74
C THR A 214 13.03 15.10 -17.08
N GLU A 215 12.43 16.00 -17.87
CA GLU A 215 11.61 17.12 -17.36
C GLU A 215 10.33 16.65 -16.63
N PHE A 216 9.94 15.38 -16.82
CA PHE A 216 8.78 14.75 -16.19
C PHE A 216 9.14 13.95 -14.92
N ASP A 217 10.39 14.04 -14.43
CA ASP A 217 10.79 13.37 -13.20
C ASP A 217 10.14 14.03 -11.97
N LEU A 218 9.03 13.43 -11.51
CA LEU A 218 8.22 13.92 -10.39
C LEU A 218 8.95 13.93 -9.03
N THR A 219 10.12 13.29 -8.94
CA THR A 219 10.90 13.25 -7.70
C THR A 219 11.85 14.44 -7.58
N LYS A 220 12.13 15.13 -8.69
CA LYS A 220 13.00 16.31 -8.72
C LYS A 220 12.18 17.55 -8.37
N MET A 221 12.33 18.04 -7.14
CA MET A 221 12.03 19.44 -6.89
C MET A 221 13.24 20.26 -7.34
N GLN A 222 13.09 21.01 -8.43
CA GLN A 222 14.03 22.06 -8.79
C GLN A 222 13.95 23.16 -7.72
N ILE A 223 14.72 23.02 -6.65
CA ILE A 223 14.91 24.11 -5.72
C ILE A 223 15.91 25.04 -6.40
N GLN A 224 15.40 26.05 -7.10
CA GLN A 224 16.23 27.19 -7.51
C GLN A 224 16.85 27.77 -6.23
N SER A 225 18.17 27.65 -6.11
CA SER A 225 18.98 28.28 -5.07
C SER A 225 19.13 29.76 -5.32
#